data_AF-A0A2D9QAM0-F1
#
_entry.id   AF-A0A2D9QAM0-F1
#
_cell.length_a   1.000
_cell.length_b   1.000
_cell.length_c   1.000
_cell.angle_alpha   90.00
_cell.angle_beta   90.00
_cell.angle_gamma   90.00
#
_symmetry.space_group_name_H-M   'P 1'
#
loop_
_entity.id
_entity.type
_entity.pdbx_description
1 polymer ?
#
loop_
_entity_poly.entity_id
_entity_poly.type
_entity_poly.pdbx_seq_one_letter_code
_entity_poly.pdbx_strand_id
1 'polypeptide(L)'
;MENKPDNYESKYHRAKKRVADIKQFYTSLMMYVIFIAFLAGLNYYVNELRNPWFLWAAFGWGIGIFFQAAKAFRWTNILGKNWADRKIKQFMEEEEEKNS
;
A
#
# COMPACT_ATOMS: atom_id res chain seq x y z
N MET A 1 -38.65 15.49 13.18
CA MET A 1 -38.32 14.83 11.90
C MET A 1 -36.89 14.37 12.01
N GLU A 2 -36.69 13.11 12.38
CA GLU A 2 -35.37 12.51 12.59
C GLU A 2 -34.76 12.18 11.22
N ASN A 3 -33.78 12.98 10.79
CA ASN A 3 -33.04 12.75 9.56
C ASN A 3 -31.62 12.35 9.95
N LYS A 4 -31.38 11.03 9.98
CA LYS A 4 -30.06 10.46 10.26
C LYS A 4 -29.53 9.75 9.02
N PRO A 5 -28.72 10.42 8.18
CA PRO A 5 -28.01 9.75 7.11
C PRO A 5 -26.48 9.94 7.25
N ASP A 6 -25.91 9.76 8.44
CA ASP A 6 -24.45 9.79 8.69
C ASP A 6 -23.71 8.55 8.11
N ASN A 7 -24.45 7.55 7.63
CA ASN A 7 -23.89 6.28 7.14
C ASN A 7 -23.47 6.32 5.65
N TYR A 8 -24.04 7.21 4.81
CA TYR A 8 -23.71 7.24 3.37
C TYR A 8 -22.44 8.05 3.08
N GLU A 9 -22.30 9.23 3.70
CA GLU A 9 -21.10 10.09 3.64
C GLU A 9 -19.84 9.33 4.05
N SER A 10 -19.93 8.57 5.15
CA SER A 10 -18.81 7.77 5.67
C SER A 10 -18.43 6.61 4.76
N LYS A 11 -19.41 5.94 4.12
CA LYS A 11 -19.15 4.91 3.10
C LYS A 11 -18.49 5.49 1.84
N TYR A 12 -18.97 6.65 1.37
CA TYR A 12 -18.40 7.34 0.21
C TYR A 12 -16.96 7.81 0.45
N HIS A 13 -16.69 8.41 1.61
CA HIS A 13 -15.34 8.82 1.99
C HIS A 13 -14.37 7.64 2.06
N ARG A 14 -14.83 6.50 2.59
CA ARG A 14 -14.03 5.26 2.63
C ARG A 14 -13.70 4.73 1.24
N ALA A 15 -14.67 4.75 0.32
CA ALA A 15 -14.47 4.33 -1.06
C ALA A 15 -13.51 5.27 -1.79
N LYS A 16 -13.68 6.59 -1.64
CA LYS A 16 -12.83 7.61 -2.27
C LYS A 16 -11.38 7.52 -1.79
N LYS A 17 -11.17 7.27 -0.50
CA LYS A 17 -9.84 7.06 0.08
C LYS A 17 -9.15 5.81 -0.47
N ARG A 18 -9.89 4.70 -0.63
CA ARG A 18 -9.37 3.49 -1.29
C ARG A 18 -8.91 3.76 -2.72
N VAL A 19 -9.70 4.50 -3.50
CA VAL A 19 -9.34 4.84 -4.88
C VAL A 19 -8.11 5.74 -4.90
N ALA A 20 -8.00 6.72 -4.01
CA ALA A 20 -6.84 7.60 -3.93
C ALA A 20 -5.54 6.83 -3.61
N ASP A 21 -5.57 5.91 -2.64
CA ASP A 21 -4.40 5.09 -2.27
C ASP A 21 -3.94 4.20 -3.44
N ILE A 22 -4.88 3.57 -4.14
CA ILE A 22 -4.60 2.75 -5.33
C ILE A 22 -4.02 3.64 -6.44
N LYS A 23 -4.62 4.81 -6.69
CA LYS A 23 -4.17 5.72 -7.74
C LYS A 23 -2.74 6.20 -7.50
N GLN A 24 -2.39 6.51 -6.25
CA GLN A 24 -1.04 6.91 -5.87
C GLN A 24 -0.03 5.79 -6.13
N PHE A 25 -0.38 4.54 -5.81
CA PHE A 25 0.45 3.38 -6.14
C PHE A 25 0.64 3.18 -7.64
N TYR A 26 -0.45 3.24 -8.42
CA TYR A 26 -0.38 3.08 -9.88
C TYR A 26 0.48 4.16 -10.55
N THR A 27 0.42 5.41 -10.07
CA THR A 27 1.29 6.49 -10.57
C THR A 27 2.77 6.16 -10.34
N SER A 28 3.13 5.70 -9.14
CA SER A 28 4.51 5.31 -8.82
C SER A 28 4.97 4.09 -9.62
N LEU A 29 4.10 3.09 -9.79
CA LEU A 29 4.38 1.89 -10.60
C LEU A 29 4.56 2.23 -12.08
N MET A 30 3.70 3.09 -12.64
CA MET A 30 3.81 3.52 -14.04
C MET A 30 5.14 4.22 -14.29
N MET A 31 5.54 5.15 -13.40
CA MET A 31 6.84 5.81 -13.53
C MET A 31 8.01 4.83 -13.42
N TYR A 32 7.92 3.83 -12.55
CA TYR A 32 8.94 2.77 -12.46
C TYR A 32 9.05 1.98 -13.77
N VAL A 33 7.93 1.55 -14.36
CA VAL A 33 7.93 0.81 -15.63
C VAL A 33 8.53 1.66 -16.75
N ILE A 34 8.17 2.95 -16.83
CA ILE A 34 8.73 3.87 -17.82
C ILE A 34 10.25 4.03 -17.62
N PHE A 35 10.71 4.22 -16.37
CA PHE A 35 12.14 4.34 -16.07
C PHE A 35 12.90 3.07 -16.43
N ILE A 36 12.41 1.89 -16.06
CA ILE A 36 13.06 0.62 -16.41
C ILE A 36 13.08 0.40 -17.92
N ALA A 37 11.97 0.66 -18.62
CA ALA A 37 11.92 0.54 -20.07
C ALA A 37 12.92 1.49 -20.75
N PHE A 38 13.01 2.73 -20.26
CA PHE A 38 13.99 3.70 -20.74
C PHE A 38 15.44 3.25 -20.47
N LEU A 39 15.74 2.77 -19.26
CA LEU A 39 17.06 2.25 -18.91
C LEU A 39 17.42 0.99 -19.70
N ALA A 40 16.47 0.09 -19.94
CA ALA A 40 16.67 -1.11 -20.74
C ALA A 40 16.96 -0.75 -22.21
N GLY A 41 16.22 0.19 -22.78
CA GLY A 41 16.48 0.71 -24.13
C GLY A 41 17.84 1.40 -24.24
N LEU A 42 18.23 2.18 -23.23
CA LEU A 42 19.53 2.84 -23.17
C LEU A 42 20.67 1.83 -23.00
N ASN A 43 20.49 0.79 -22.19
CA ASN A 43 21.46 -0.30 -22.03
C ASN A 43 21.67 -1.07 -23.35
N TYR A 44 20.58 -1.34 -24.07
CA TYR A 44 20.62 -1.96 -25.39
C TYR A 44 21.39 -1.09 -26.39
N TYR A 45 21.14 0.23 -26.41
CA TYR A 45 21.80 1.15 -27.33
C TYR A 45 23.28 1.39 -27.01
N VAL A 46 23.67 1.42 -25.74
CA VAL A 46 25.03 1.82 -25.32
C VAL A 46 26.01 0.64 -25.28
N ASN A 47 25.58 -0.56 -24.88
CA ASN A 47 26.53 -1.63 -24.50
C ASN A 47 26.13 -3.04 -24.96
N GLU A 48 25.13 -3.20 -25.84
CA GLU A 48 24.65 -4.53 -26.30
C GLU A 48 24.44 -5.53 -25.15
N LEU A 49 23.93 -5.09 -23.99
CA LEU A 49 23.69 -5.93 -22.80
C LEU A 49 24.94 -6.53 -22.12
N ARG A 50 26.16 -6.12 -22.50
CA ARG A 50 27.40 -6.67 -21.94
C ARG A 50 27.64 -6.32 -20.46
N ASN A 51 27.00 -5.26 -19.96
CA ASN A 51 26.97 -4.90 -18.55
C ASN A 51 25.55 -4.47 -18.15
N PRO A 52 24.74 -5.37 -17.53
CA PRO A 52 23.35 -5.08 -17.17
C PRO A 52 23.26 -4.27 -15.87
N TRP A 53 23.87 -3.09 -15.84
CA TRP A 53 23.80 -2.17 -14.69
C TRP A 53 22.37 -1.75 -14.36
N PHE A 54 21.47 -1.72 -15.35
CA PHE A 54 20.06 -1.40 -15.11
C PHE A 54 19.39 -2.37 -14.12
N LEU A 55 19.90 -3.62 -13.98
CA LEU A 55 19.39 -4.57 -12.98
C LEU A 55 19.61 -4.07 -11.56
N TRP A 56 20.75 -3.43 -11.29
CA TRP A 56 21.04 -2.84 -9.97
C TRP A 56 20.11 -1.66 -9.68
N ALA A 57 19.88 -0.79 -10.68
CA ALA A 57 18.92 0.29 -10.56
C ALA A 57 17.49 -0.24 -10.37
N ALA A 58 17.11 -1.26 -11.13
CA ALA A 58 15.81 -1.92 -11.06
C ALA A 58 15.57 -2.59 -9.70
N PHE A 59 16.59 -3.24 -9.14
CA PHE A 59 16.53 -3.86 -7.81
C PHE A 59 16.35 -2.82 -6.70
N GLY A 60 17.17 -1.76 -6.70
CA GLY A 60 17.08 -0.70 -5.69
C GLY A 60 15.74 0.03 -5.72
N TRP A 61 15.26 0.39 -6.92
CA TRP A 61 13.96 1.04 -7.08
C TRP A 61 12.78 0.10 -6.88
N GLY A 62 12.93 -1.19 -7.24
CA GLY A 62 11.91 -2.21 -7.07
C GLY A 62 11.54 -2.42 -5.60
N ILE A 63 12.50 -2.34 -4.69
CA ILE A 63 12.27 -2.44 -3.24
C ILE A 63 11.41 -1.27 -2.72
N GLY A 64 11.66 -0.05 -3.20
CA GLY A 64 10.86 1.13 -2.83
C GLY A 64 9.40 1.03 -3.31
N ILE A 65 9.20 0.56 -4.55
CA ILE A 65 7.87 0.29 -5.10
C ILE A 65 7.18 -0.86 -4.37
N PHE A 66 7.91 -1.92 -3.99
CA PHE A 66 7.37 -3.03 -3.21
C PHE A 66 6.85 -2.56 -1.85
N PHE A 67 7.58 -1.68 -1.16
CA PHE A 67 7.10 -1.06 0.09
C PHE A 67 5.88 -0.16 -0.12
N GLN A 68 5.84 0.63 -1.20
CA GLN A 68 4.64 1.40 -1.57
C GLN A 68 3.45 0.51 -1.92
N ALA A 69 3.68 -0.59 -2.64
CA ALA A 69 2.69 -1.61 -2.96
C ALA A 69 2.13 -2.23 -1.69
N ALA A 70 3.00 -2.67 -0.77
CA ALA A 70 2.61 -3.26 0.50
C ALA A 70 1.77 -2.30 1.35
N LYS A 71 2.09 -1.00 1.32
CA LYS A 71 1.32 0.06 1.98
C LYS A 71 -0.04 0.29 1.31
N ALA A 72 -0.09 0.37 -0.02
CA ALA A 72 -1.31 0.59 -0.79
C ALA A 72 -2.27 -0.62 -0.73
N PHE A 73 -1.74 -1.84 -0.77
CA PHE A 73 -2.50 -3.08 -0.59
C PHE A 73 -2.95 -3.32 0.86
N ARG A 74 -2.61 -2.41 1.80
CA ARG A 74 -3.04 -2.48 3.21
C ARG A 74 -2.70 -3.82 3.86
N TRP A 75 -1.58 -4.46 3.52
CA TRP A 75 -1.13 -5.69 4.19
C TRP A 75 -1.07 -5.48 5.72
N THR A 76 -0.65 -4.28 6.16
CA THR A 76 -0.66 -3.87 7.57
C THR A 76 -2.06 -3.66 8.19
N ASN A 77 -3.09 -3.39 7.38
CA ASN A 77 -4.43 -3.06 7.86
C ASN A 77 -5.35 -4.30 7.97
N ILE A 78 -5.03 -5.39 7.28
CA ILE A 78 -5.73 -6.69 7.43
C ILE A 78 -5.13 -7.46 8.62
N LEU A 79 -3.79 -7.44 8.75
CA LEU A 79 -3.09 -8.05 9.89
C LEU A 79 -3.22 -7.22 11.18
N GLY A 80 -3.00 -5.90 11.09
CA GLY A 80 -2.97 -5.03 12.27
C GLY A 80 -4.35 -4.73 12.85
N LYS A 81 -5.38 -4.55 12.01
CA LYS A 81 -6.71 -4.17 12.52
C LYS A 81 -7.38 -5.33 13.25
N ASN A 82 -7.34 -6.56 12.71
CA ASN A 82 -7.90 -7.73 13.38
C ASN A 82 -7.09 -8.17 14.62
N TRP A 83 -5.78 -7.89 14.66
CA TRP A 83 -4.99 -8.18 15.85
C TRP A 83 -5.20 -7.12 16.95
N ALA A 84 -5.22 -5.83 16.59
CA ALA A 84 -5.45 -4.74 17.53
C ALA A 84 -6.88 -4.76 18.11
N ASP A 85 -7.92 -4.97 17.28
CA ASP A 85 -9.30 -5.14 17.76
C ASP A 85 -9.41 -6.33 18.73
N ARG A 86 -8.77 -7.47 18.42
CA ARG A 86 -8.78 -8.64 19.29
C ARG A 86 -8.06 -8.39 20.61
N LYS A 87 -6.94 -7.67 20.60
CA LYS A 87 -6.19 -7.38 21.83
C LYS A 87 -6.91 -6.38 22.73
N ILE A 88 -7.53 -5.34 22.16
CA ILE A 88 -8.34 -4.38 22.93
C ILE A 88 -9.54 -5.09 23.56
N LYS A 89 -10.19 -6.00 22.83
CA LYS A 89 -11.30 -6.77 23.35
C LYS A 89 -10.89 -7.70 24.51
N GLN A 90 -9.73 -8.37 24.40
CA GLN A 90 -9.16 -9.16 25.50
C GLN A 90 -8.85 -8.32 26.74
N PHE A 91 -8.26 -7.12 26.58
CA PHE A 91 -7.97 -6.26 27.73
C PHE A 91 -9.24 -5.79 28.43
N MET A 92 -10.32 -5.49 27.70
CA MET A 92 -11.59 -5.10 28.33
C MET A 92 -12.26 -6.28 29.05
N GLU A 93 -12.22 -7.50 28.47
CA GLU A 93 -12.74 -8.71 29.12
C GLU A 93 -11.92 -9.07 30.39
N GLU A 94 -10.59 -8.91 30.37
CA GLU A 94 -9.73 -9.14 31.54
C GLU A 94 -9.96 -8.09 32.65
N GLU A 95 -10.26 -6.83 32.32
CA GLU A 95 -10.58 -5.82 33.33
C GLU A 95 -11.99 -6.00 33.94
N GLU A 96 -12.97 -6.48 33.17
CA GLU A 96 -14.30 -6.81 33.68
C GLU A 96 -14.28 -8.03 34.61
N GLU A 97 -13.48 -9.07 34.29
CA GLU A 97 -13.31 -10.23 35.17
C GLU A 97 -12.56 -9.91 36.46
N LYS A 98 -11.61 -8.96 36.44
CA LYS A 98 -10.82 -8.58 37.63
C LYS A 98 -11.55 -7.66 38.60
N ASN A 99 -12.62 -7.02 38.14
CA ASN A 99 -13.41 -6.06 38.91
C ASN A 99 -14.78 -6.63 39.36
N SER A 100 -14.95 -7.95 39.23
CA SER A 100 -16.06 -8.78 39.70
C SER A 100 -15.62 -9.65 40.88
#